data_AF-A0A9D9MF08-F1
#
_entry.id   AF-A0A9D9MF08-F1
#
_cell.length_a   1.000
_cell.length_b   1.000
_cell.length_c   1.000
_cell.angle_alpha   90.00
_cell.angle_beta   90.00
_cell.angle_gamma   90.00
#
_symmetry.space_group_name_H-M   'P 1'
#
loop_
_entity.id
_entity.type
_entity.pdbx_description
1 polymer ?
#
loop_
_entity_poly.entity_id
_entity_poly.type
_entity_poly.pdbx_seq_one_letter_code
_entity_poly.pdbx_strand_id
1 'polypeptide(L)'
;MRRLTVFILLLLPLAAAAQYKNSPWSELTESEVVREMKADVGFIASAALEGRAAGSEGELEAARYMSSRFQEMGVDLLYGDDGDLFGIQRSADTLRSRNVAAFIPGYD
;
A
#
# COMPACT_ATOMS: atom_id res chain seq x y z
N MET A 1 18.29 -12.53 -54.14
CA MET A 1 17.20 -11.53 -53.98
C MET A 1 16.06 -12.09 -53.12
N ARG A 2 15.30 -13.10 -53.59
CA ARG A 2 14.11 -13.66 -52.91
C ARG A 2 14.32 -14.16 -51.46
N ARG A 3 15.48 -14.74 -51.12
CA ARG A 3 15.82 -15.19 -49.76
C ARG A 3 16.09 -14.02 -48.79
N LEU A 4 16.62 -12.92 -49.30
CA LEU A 4 16.90 -11.71 -48.52
C LEU A 4 15.60 -10.98 -48.17
N THR A 5 14.64 -10.96 -49.11
CA THR A 5 13.32 -10.35 -48.94
C THR A 5 12.51 -11.05 -47.84
N VAL A 6 12.58 -12.38 -47.76
CA VAL A 6 11.90 -13.17 -46.71
C VAL A 6 12.50 -12.89 -45.33
N PHE A 7 13.83 -12.75 -45.25
CA PHE A 7 14.50 -12.40 -44.00
C PHE A 7 14.11 -11.01 -43.47
N ILE A 8 13.99 -10.02 -44.36
CA ILE A 8 13.55 -8.67 -44.00
C ILE A 8 12.09 -8.68 -43.54
N LEU A 9 11.22 -9.46 -44.20
CA LEU A 9 9.82 -9.62 -43.81
C LEU A 9 9.64 -10.27 -42.42
N LEU A 10 10.54 -11.17 -42.04
CA LEU A 10 10.55 -11.80 -40.71
C LEU A 10 11.01 -10.86 -39.58
N LEU A 11 11.75 -9.79 -39.90
CA LEU A 11 12.27 -8.84 -38.91
C LEU A 11 11.31 -7.67 -38.63
N LEU A 12 10.36 -7.39 -39.53
CA LEU A 12 9.31 -6.38 -39.34
C LEU A 12 8.46 -6.56 -38.06
N PRO A 13 7.99 -7.78 -37.68
CA PRO A 13 7.18 -7.94 -36.47
C PRO A 13 7.97 -7.70 -35.17
N LEU A 14 9.29 -7.92 -35.16
CA LEU A 14 10.16 -7.61 -34.01
C LEU A 14 10.27 -6.09 -33.79
N ALA A 15 10.41 -5.33 -34.88
CA ALA A 15 10.41 -3.87 -34.80
C ALA A 15 9.05 -3.31 -34.35
N ALA A 16 7.95 -3.91 -34.80
CA ALA A 16 6.60 -3.52 -34.37
C ALA A 16 6.34 -3.83 -32.88
N ALA A 17 6.79 -5.00 -32.39
CA ALA A 17 6.69 -5.35 -30.98
C ALA A 17 7.53 -4.43 -30.08
N ALA A 18 8.70 -4.00 -30.53
CA ALA A 18 9.56 -3.07 -29.79
C ALA A 18 9.00 -1.63 -29.71
N GLN A 19 8.10 -1.25 -30.63
CA GLN A 19 7.40 0.04 -30.61
C GLN A 19 6.13 0.01 -29.76
N TYR A 20 5.77 -1.12 -29.16
CA TYR A 20 4.62 -1.23 -28.27
C TYR A 20 4.87 -0.40 -27.01
N LYS A 21 4.29 0.80 -26.98
CA LYS A 21 4.28 1.65 -25.79
C LYS A 21 2.99 1.40 -25.04
N ASN A 22 3.10 1.03 -23.77
CA ASN A 22 1.93 0.87 -22.91
C ASN A 22 1.10 2.16 -22.87
N SER A 23 -0.21 2.02 -22.67
CA SER A 23 -1.12 3.18 -22.56
C SER A 23 -0.62 4.13 -21.46
N PRO A 24 -0.61 5.46 -21.67
CA PRO A 24 -0.21 6.43 -20.64
C PRO A 24 -0.97 6.26 -19.32
N TRP A 25 -2.16 5.67 -19.38
CA TRP A 25 -3.03 5.42 -18.22
C TRP A 25 -2.67 4.14 -17.45
N SER A 26 -1.96 3.19 -18.09
CA SER A 26 -1.56 1.93 -17.45
C SER A 26 -0.54 2.14 -16.34
N GLU A 27 0.35 3.13 -16.48
CA GLU A 27 1.33 3.51 -15.45
C GLU A 27 0.66 4.03 -14.17
N LEU A 28 -0.51 4.67 -14.26
CA LEU A 28 -1.23 5.15 -13.08
C LEU A 28 -1.85 3.99 -12.30
N THR A 29 -2.46 3.03 -12.99
CA THR A 29 -3.10 1.85 -12.37
C THR A 29 -2.13 0.78 -11.91
N GLU A 30 -0.93 0.72 -12.50
CA GLU A 30 0.13 -0.23 -12.15
C GLU A 30 1.33 0.43 -11.47
N SER A 31 1.18 1.68 -11.01
CA SER A 31 2.22 2.33 -10.22
C SER A 31 2.53 1.54 -8.96
N GLU A 32 3.78 1.61 -8.52
CA GLU A 32 4.24 1.03 -7.26
C GLU A 32 3.36 1.50 -6.09
N VAL A 33 3.01 2.79 -6.05
CA VAL A 33 2.12 3.38 -5.05
C VAL A 33 0.76 2.68 -5.01
N VAL A 34 0.14 2.42 -6.16
CA VAL A 34 -1.15 1.71 -6.20
C VAL A 34 -1.01 0.26 -5.75
N ARG A 35 0.10 -0.40 -6.07
CA ARG A 35 0.37 -1.77 -5.63
C ARG A 35 0.55 -1.85 -4.12
N GLU A 36 1.38 -0.99 -3.54
CA GLU A 36 1.62 -0.92 -2.09
C GLU A 36 0.32 -0.59 -1.35
N MET A 37 -0.45 0.40 -1.81
CA MET A 37 -1.74 0.73 -1.21
C MET A 37 -2.73 -0.45 -1.24
N LYS A 38 -2.76 -1.21 -2.34
CA LYS A 38 -3.58 -2.43 -2.43
C LYS A 38 -3.10 -3.51 -1.46
N ALA A 39 -1.80 -3.66 -1.27
CA ALA A 39 -1.22 -4.60 -0.31
C ALA A 39 -1.59 -4.21 1.13
N ASP A 40 -1.43 -2.94 1.50
CA ASP A 40 -1.76 -2.41 2.84
C ASP A 40 -3.25 -2.60 3.15
N VAL A 41 -4.14 -2.19 2.23
CA VAL A 41 -5.59 -2.39 2.37
C VAL A 41 -5.93 -3.88 2.44
N GLY A 42 -5.27 -4.71 1.62
CA GLY A 42 -5.47 -6.15 1.59
C GLY A 42 -5.12 -6.82 2.92
N PHE A 43 -4.00 -6.43 3.54
CA PHE A 43 -3.61 -6.92 4.85
C PHE A 43 -4.59 -6.46 5.94
N ILE A 44 -4.94 -5.18 5.97
CA ILE A 44 -5.85 -4.58 6.97
C ILE A 44 -7.27 -5.16 6.88
N ALA A 45 -7.69 -5.59 5.69
CA ALA A 45 -8.98 -6.25 5.46
C ALA A 45 -8.89 -7.78 5.52
N SER A 46 -7.72 -8.34 5.77
CA SER A 46 -7.52 -9.79 5.74
C SER A 46 -8.21 -10.49 6.89
N ALA A 47 -8.59 -11.75 6.66
CA ALA A 47 -9.15 -12.61 7.71
C ALA A 47 -8.14 -12.91 8.82
N ALA A 48 -6.83 -12.74 8.56
CA ALA A 48 -5.78 -12.97 9.55
C ALA A 48 -5.86 -12.00 10.74
N LEU A 49 -6.47 -10.83 10.56
CA LEU A 49 -6.72 -9.90 11.66
C LEU A 49 -7.98 -10.25 12.46
N GLU A 50 -8.79 -11.22 12.01
CA GLU A 50 -10.06 -11.64 12.64
C GLU A 50 -11.07 -10.50 12.89
N GLY A 51 -10.84 -9.33 12.27
CA GLY A 51 -11.60 -8.09 12.48
C GLY A 51 -10.88 -7.07 13.36
N ARG A 52 -11.29 -5.80 13.27
CA ARG A 52 -10.59 -4.66 13.90
C ARG A 52 -11.52 -3.83 14.79
N ALA A 53 -12.36 -4.51 15.55
CA ALA A 53 -13.25 -3.84 16.49
C ALA A 53 -12.41 -3.11 17.55
N ALA A 54 -12.89 -1.95 18.01
CA ALA A 54 -12.20 -1.18 19.03
C ALA A 54 -11.92 -2.03 20.29
N GLY A 55 -10.66 -2.08 20.70
CA GLY A 55 -10.19 -2.88 21.82
C GLY A 55 -9.86 -4.35 21.51
N SER A 56 -10.00 -4.80 20.25
CA SER A 56 -9.65 -6.17 19.86
C SER A 56 -8.14 -6.37 19.64
N GLU A 57 -7.69 -7.63 19.64
CA GLU A 57 -6.31 -7.97 19.24
C GLU A 57 -6.03 -7.57 17.78
N GLY A 58 -7.00 -7.75 16.89
CA GLY A 58 -6.88 -7.31 15.50
C GLY A 58 -6.79 -5.79 15.32
N GLU A 59 -7.32 -4.98 16.25
CA GLU A 59 -7.07 -3.54 16.27
C GLU A 59 -5.60 -3.24 16.64
N LEU A 60 -5.06 -3.91 17.66
CA LEU A 60 -3.65 -3.77 18.04
C LEU A 60 -2.72 -4.18 16.90
N GLU A 61 -2.99 -5.30 16.25
CA GLU A 61 -2.17 -5.80 15.15
C GLU A 61 -2.24 -4.89 13.92
N ALA A 62 -3.43 -4.37 13.59
CA ALA A 62 -3.57 -3.37 12.54
C ALA A 62 -2.81 -2.06 12.86
N ALA A 63 -2.79 -1.65 14.12
CA ALA A 63 -2.04 -0.47 14.54
C ALA A 63 -0.52 -0.68 14.41
N ARG A 64 -0.01 -1.82 14.90
CA ARG A 64 1.41 -2.18 14.76
C ARG A 64 1.85 -2.25 13.30
N TYR A 65 1.02 -2.86 12.46
CA TYR A 65 1.26 -2.88 11.02
C TYR A 65 1.38 -1.48 10.45
N MET A 66 0.42 -0.58 10.74
CA MET A 66 0.49 0.79 10.22
C MET A 66 1.71 1.57 10.75
N SER A 67 2.05 1.38 12.04
CA SER A 67 3.25 1.94 12.65
C SER A 67 4.53 1.46 11.93
N SER A 68 4.63 0.17 11.62
CA SER A 68 5.80 -0.37 10.90
C SER A 68 5.88 0.19 9.48
N ARG A 69 4.74 0.33 8.79
CA ARG A 69 4.71 0.94 7.45
C ARG A 69 5.19 2.38 7.45
N PHE A 70 4.82 3.19 8.46
CA PHE A 70 5.36 4.54 8.60
C PHE A 70 6.88 4.54 8.80
N GLN A 71 7.39 3.68 9.68
CA GLN A 71 8.83 3.56 9.94
C GLN A 71 9.61 3.10 8.70
N GLU A 72 9.09 2.12 7.95
CA GLU A 72 9.67 1.65 6.69
C GLU A 72 9.75 2.76 5.63
N MET A 73 8.78 3.67 5.63
CA MET A 73 8.77 4.87 4.78
C MET A 73 9.66 6.01 5.31
N GLY A 74 10.34 5.82 6.45
CA GLY A 74 11.17 6.84 7.08
C GLY A 74 10.35 7.99 7.71
N VAL A 75 9.09 7.75 8.04
CA VAL A 75 8.22 8.71 8.73
C VAL A 75 8.28 8.45 10.24
N ASP A 76 8.50 9.51 11.01
CA ASP A 76 8.59 9.42 12.47
C ASP A 76 7.22 9.23 13.10
N LEU A 77 7.11 8.28 14.03
CA LEU A 77 5.88 8.08 14.80
C LEU A 77 5.75 9.14 15.89
N LEU A 78 4.53 9.66 16.07
CA LEU A 78 4.21 10.55 17.18
C LEU A 78 4.11 9.81 18.51
N TYR A 79 3.73 8.53 18.46
CA TYR A 79 3.56 7.63 19.60
C TYR A 79 4.32 6.33 19.36
N GLY A 80 4.37 5.43 20.36
CA GLY A 80 4.98 4.10 20.17
C GLY A 80 4.23 3.22 19.18
N ASP A 81 4.80 2.07 18.84
CA ASP A 81 4.29 1.15 17.80
C ASP A 81 2.85 0.68 18.05
N ASP A 82 2.42 0.62 19.32
CA ASP A 82 1.08 0.23 19.73
C ASP A 82 0.03 1.35 19.59
N GLY A 83 0.45 2.57 19.23
CA GLY A 83 -0.40 3.76 19.15
C GLY A 83 -0.73 4.40 20.50
N ASP A 84 -1.48 5.49 20.45
CA ASP A 84 -1.97 6.22 21.63
C ASP A 84 -3.35 5.73 22.06
N LEU A 85 -3.45 5.19 23.27
CA LEU A 85 -4.69 4.64 23.80
C LEU A 85 -5.66 5.73 24.23
N PHE A 86 -6.91 5.63 23.78
CA PHE A 86 -7.98 6.50 24.23
C PHE A 86 -9.25 5.73 24.57
N GLY A 87 -10.15 6.40 25.30
CA GLY A 87 -11.43 5.84 25.72
C GLY A 87 -12.58 6.79 25.42
N ILE A 88 -13.68 6.26 24.88
CA ILE A 88 -14.95 6.98 24.74
C ILE A 88 -15.91 6.41 25.78
N GLN A 89 -16.28 7.23 26.76
CA GLN A 89 -17.27 6.85 27.77
C GLN A 89 -18.65 6.68 27.13
N ARG A 90 -19.28 5.54 27.36
CA ARG A 90 -20.67 5.24 27.00
C ARG A 90 -21.47 5.00 28.28
N SER A 91 -22.78 4.88 28.14
CA SER A 91 -23.70 4.71 29.27
C SER A 91 -23.50 3.41 30.05
N ALA A 92 -22.98 2.35 29.41
CA ALA A 92 -22.79 1.03 30.02
C ALA A 92 -21.30 0.65 30.19
N ASP A 93 -20.41 1.18 29.36
CA ASP A 93 -18.99 0.81 29.31
C ASP A 93 -18.13 1.97 28.79
N THR A 94 -16.81 1.76 28.72
CA THR A 94 -15.88 2.65 28.01
C THR A 94 -15.36 1.91 26.79
N LEU A 95 -15.68 2.41 25.59
CA LEU A 95 -15.04 1.91 24.38
C LEU A 95 -13.57 2.32 24.41
N ARG A 96 -12.66 1.35 24.36
CA ARG A 96 -11.21 1.62 24.26
C ARG A 96 -10.75 1.42 22.84
N SER A 97 -9.88 2.29 22.37
CA SER A 97 -9.30 2.24 21.02
C SER A 97 -7.92 2.92 21.04
N ARG A 98 -7.28 3.02 19.88
CA ARG A 98 -5.94 3.56 19.72
C ARG A 98 -5.81 4.43 18.47
N ASN A 99 -5.08 5.52 18.57
CA ASN A 99 -4.68 6.34 17.43
C ASN A 99 -3.29 5.92 16.96
N VAL A 100 -3.10 5.78 15.65
CA VAL A 100 -1.76 5.72 15.03
C VAL A 100 -1.51 7.06 14.38
N ALA A 101 -0.44 7.73 14.78
CA ALA A 101 -0.08 9.04 14.26
C ALA A 101 1.43 9.08 13.97
N ALA A 102 1.76 9.65 12.81
CA ALA A 102 3.11 9.85 12.34
C ALA A 102 3.23 11.26 11.75
N PHE A 103 4.44 11.81 11.69
CA PHE A 103 4.68 13.16 11.24
C PHE A 103 5.88 13.25 10.30
N ILE A 104 5.82 14.21 9.38
CA ILE A 104 6.95 14.62 8.55
C ILE A 104 7.30 16.04 8.99
N PRO A 105 8.51 16.29 9.52
CA PRO A 105 8.90 17.63 9.93
C PRO A 105 8.99 18.54 8.69
N GLY A 106 8.30 19.68 8.75
CA GLY A 106 8.51 20.76 7.81
C GLY A 106 9.76 21.56 8.17
N TYR A 107 10.43 22.12 7.17
CA TYR A 107 11.49 23.11 7.34
C TYR A 107 10.99 24.45 6.80
N ASP A 108 11.22 25.52 7.55
CA ASP A 108 11.06 26.93 7.12
C ASP A 108 12.40 27.45 6.58
#